data_AF-A0A5A7S371-F1
#
_entry.id   AF-A0A5A7S371-F1
#
_cell.length_a   1.000
_cell.length_b   1.000
_cell.length_c   1.000
_cell.angle_alpha   90.00
_cell.angle_beta   90.00
_cell.angle_gamma   90.00
#
_symmetry.space_group_name_H-M   'P 1'
#
loop_
_entity.id
_entity.type
_entity.pdbx_description
1 polymer ?
#
loop_
_entity_poly.entity_id
_entity_poly.type
_entity_poly.pdbx_seq_one_letter_code
_entity_poly.pdbx_strand_id
1 'polypeptide(L)'
;MGVKDYRVGETVKVVAGDEEIGFARIESVKLVRWRDIKDEDVTIEGMKRKKDLKRELNRIYGKFDEDSLFTQVIFHMIKKKR
;
A
#
# COMPACT_ATOMS: atom_id res chain seq x y z
N MET A 1 -11.37 1.10 10.43
CA MET A 1 -10.34 1.64 9.51
C MET A 1 -9.37 0.52 9.16
N GLY A 2 -9.14 0.27 7.87
CA GLY A 2 -7.89 -0.24 7.31
C GLY A 2 -7.37 -1.66 7.58
N VAL A 3 -7.84 -2.42 8.58
CA VAL A 3 -7.29 -3.76 8.83
C VAL A 3 -7.97 -4.78 7.92
N LYS A 4 -7.43 -4.92 6.70
CA LYS A 4 -7.67 -6.11 5.87
C LYS A 4 -6.64 -7.16 6.27
N ASP A 5 -7.11 -8.36 6.57
CA ASP A 5 -6.28 -9.49 7.04
C ASP A 5 -5.55 -10.13 5.84
N TYR A 6 -4.60 -9.38 5.30
CA TYR A 6 -3.73 -9.85 4.22
C TYR A 6 -2.68 -10.79 4.79
N ARG A 7 -2.49 -11.93 4.13
CA ARG A 7 -1.51 -12.94 4.57
C ARG A 7 -0.33 -13.02 3.63
N VAL A 8 0.86 -13.15 4.18
CA VAL A 8 2.06 -13.43 3.39
C VAL A 8 1.85 -14.74 2.62
N GLY A 9 2.13 -14.71 1.32
CA GLY A 9 1.91 -15.82 0.39
C GLY A 9 0.52 -15.85 -0.25
N GLU A 10 -0.43 -15.03 0.19
CA GLU A 10 -1.76 -14.92 -0.40
C GLU A 10 -1.68 -14.34 -1.82
N THR A 11 -2.48 -14.91 -2.73
CA THR A 11 -2.69 -14.36 -4.07
C THR A 11 -3.90 -13.43 -4.04
N VAL A 12 -3.69 -12.17 -4.40
CA VAL A 12 -4.73 -11.15 -4.45
C VAL A 12 -4.92 -10.61 -5.87
N LYS A 13 -6.14 -10.17 -6.17
CA LYS A 13 -6.47 -9.48 -7.41
C LYS A 13 -6.15 -8.00 -7.27
N VAL A 14 -5.45 -7.45 -8.27
CA VAL A 14 -5.11 -6.03 -8.37
C VAL A 14 -6.08 -5.36 -9.33
N VAL A 15 -6.76 -4.32 -8.84
CA VAL A 15 -7.78 -3.57 -9.57
C VAL A 15 -7.44 -2.08 -9.47
N ALA A 16 -7.48 -1.37 -10.59
CA ALA A 16 -7.31 0.08 -10.65
C ALA A 16 -8.57 0.69 -11.28
N GLY A 17 -9.36 1.41 -10.47
CA GLY A 17 -10.71 1.84 -10.87
C GLY A 17 -11.59 0.62 -11.16
N ASP A 18 -12.11 0.54 -12.39
CA ASP A 18 -12.93 -0.58 -12.86
C ASP A 18 -12.12 -1.63 -13.64
N GLU A 19 -10.80 -1.44 -13.78
CA GLU A 19 -9.93 -2.31 -14.58
C GLU A 19 -9.19 -3.34 -13.72
N GLU A 20 -9.34 -4.62 -14.04
CA GLU A 20 -8.51 -5.68 -13.49
C GLU A 20 -7.13 -5.69 -14.15
N ILE A 21 -6.11 -5.38 -13.36
CA ILE A 21 -4.70 -5.35 -13.80
C ILE A 21 -4.09 -6.76 -13.80
N GLY A 22 -4.51 -7.60 -12.86
CA GLY A 22 -4.07 -9.00 -12.77
C GLY A 22 -3.97 -9.51 -11.34
N PHE A 23 -3.08 -10.48 -11.13
CA PHE A 23 -2.87 -11.12 -9.84
C PHE A 23 -1.47 -10.81 -9.29
N ALA A 24 -1.41 -10.60 -7.98
CA ALA A 24 -0.19 -10.39 -7.22
C ALA A 24 -0.10 -11.39 -6.06
N ARG A 25 1.13 -11.72 -5.66
CA ARG A 25 1.40 -12.50 -4.46
C ARG A 25 1.97 -11.58 -3.38
N ILE A 26 1.39 -11.64 -2.19
CA ILE A 26 1.85 -10.86 -1.04
C ILE A 26 3.15 -11.45 -0.50
N GLU A 27 4.16 -10.59 -0.33
CA GLU A 27 5.47 -10.95 0.21
C GLU A 27 5.64 -10.54 1.67
N SER A 28 5.05 -9.40 2.06
CA SER A 28 5.17 -8.88 3.41
C SER A 28 3.96 -8.05 3.79
N VAL A 29 3.56 -8.15 5.06
CA VAL A 29 2.52 -7.33 5.67
C VAL A 29 3.06 -6.83 6.99
N LYS A 30 3.18 -5.50 7.13
CA LYS A 30 3.66 -4.88 8.38
C LYS A 30 2.74 -3.75 8.82
N LEU A 31 2.60 -3.62 10.13
CA LEU A 31 1.93 -2.48 10.74
C LEU A 31 2.99 -1.39 11.00
N VAL A 32 2.76 -0.19 10.50
CA VAL A 32 3.69 0.94 10.63
C VAL A 32 2.94 2.18 11.10
N ARG A 33 3.60 3.02 11.89
CA ARG A 33 3.07 4.37 12.17
C ARG A 33 3.51 5.31 11.06
N TRP A 34 2.68 6.30 10.77
CA TRP A 34 3.01 7.31 9.76
C TRP A 34 4.36 8.01 10.02
N ARG A 35 4.64 8.33 11.28
CA ARG A 35 5.93 8.93 11.66
C ARG A 35 7.13 8.07 11.27
N ASP A 36 6.97 6.74 11.25
CA ASP A 36 8.04 5.77 11.00
C ASP A 36 8.27 5.50 9.50
N ILE A 37 7.40 6.01 8.61
CA ILE A 37 7.58 5.93 7.14
C ILE A 37 8.84 6.68 6.73
N LYS A 38 9.77 5.97 6.07
CA LYS A 38 11.04 6.54 5.58
C LYS A 38 10.97 6.87 4.09
N ASP A 39 11.96 7.60 3.60
CA ASP A 39 12.05 7.96 2.17
C ASP A 39 12.16 6.72 1.26
N GLU A 40 12.74 5.63 1.75
CA GLU A 40 12.78 4.33 1.08
C GLU A 40 11.37 3.77 0.86
N ASP A 41 10.52 3.77 1.90
CA ASP A 41 9.11 3.34 1.78
C ASP A 41 8.36 4.21 0.76
N VAL A 42 8.60 5.52 0.76
CA VAL A 42 8.00 6.46 -0.20
C VAL A 42 8.40 6.13 -1.64
N THR A 43 9.67 5.77 -1.84
CA THR A 43 10.20 5.40 -3.16
C THR A 43 9.63 4.07 -3.65
N ILE A 44 9.46 3.10 -2.75
CA ILE A 44 8.81 1.81 -3.05
C ILE A 44 7.36 2.01 -3.50
N GLU A 45 6.64 2.96 -2.89
CA GLU A 45 5.29 3.37 -3.30
C GLU A 45 5.26 4.16 -4.63
N GLY A 46 6.40 4.30 -5.32
CA GLY A 46 6.52 5.00 -6.59
C GLY A 46 6.49 6.53 -6.46
N MET A 47 6.68 7.07 -5.26
CA MET A 47 6.65 8.50 -4.98
C MET A 47 8.04 9.06 -4.69
N LYS A 48 8.23 10.36 -4.94
CA LYS A 48 9.52 11.04 -4.67
C LYS A 48 9.59 11.69 -3.29
N ARG A 49 8.45 11.98 -2.65
CA ARG A 49 8.40 12.77 -1.41
C ARG A 49 7.31 12.26 -0.48
N LYS A 50 7.62 12.15 0.82
CA LYS A 50 6.67 11.72 1.88
C LYS A 50 5.40 12.60 1.92
N LYS A 51 5.51 13.89 1.56
CA LYS A 51 4.37 14.81 1.47
C LYS A 51 3.38 14.43 0.36
N ASP A 52 3.87 13.94 -0.79
CA ASP A 52 3.01 13.51 -1.89
C ASP A 52 2.25 12.25 -1.50
N LEU A 53 2.92 11.30 -0.83
CA LEU A 53 2.28 10.12 -0.25
C LEU A 53 1.23 10.50 0.79
N LYS A 54 1.55 11.46 1.67
CA LYS A 54 0.60 11.98 2.67
C LYS A 54 -0.66 12.55 2.00
N ARG A 55 -0.49 13.31 0.92
CA ARG A 55 -1.61 13.92 0.18
C ARG A 55 -2.52 12.85 -0.44
N GLU A 56 -1.93 11.83 -1.06
CA GLU A 56 -2.70 10.76 -1.70
C GLU A 56 -3.44 9.89 -0.66
N LEU A 57 -2.75 9.50 0.41
CA LEU A 57 -3.38 8.76 1.51
C LEU A 57 -4.50 9.58 2.18
N ASN A 58 -4.31 10.89 2.36
CA ASN A 58 -5.37 11.76 2.87
C ASN A 58 -6.58 11.84 1.94
N ARG A 59 -6.37 11.74 0.62
CA ARG A 59 -7.46 11.73 -0.37
C ARG A 59 -8.27 10.44 -0.32
N ILE A 60 -7.61 9.31 -0.09
CA ILE A 60 -8.23 7.98 -0.09
C ILE A 60 -8.88 7.65 1.26
N TYR A 61 -8.17 7.92 2.37
CA TYR A 61 -8.56 7.49 3.71
C TYR A 61 -9.01 8.63 4.64
N GLY A 62 -8.86 9.89 4.22
CA GLY A 62 -9.12 11.07 5.05
C GLY A 62 -7.91 11.49 5.87
N LYS A 63 -8.07 12.55 6.68
CA LYS A 63 -6.99 13.12 7.50
C LYS A 63 -6.51 12.14 8.57
N PHE A 64 -5.19 12.05 8.74
CA PHE A 64 -4.54 11.27 9.78
C PHE A 64 -3.37 12.02 10.43
N ASP A 65 -2.94 11.54 11.59
CA ASP A 65 -1.87 12.12 12.40
C ASP A 65 -0.58 11.28 12.35
N GLU A 66 0.45 11.73 13.06
CA GLU A 66 1.78 11.10 13.04
C GLU A 66 1.81 9.72 13.71
N ASP A 67 0.90 9.47 14.66
CA ASP A 67 0.80 8.20 15.39
C ASP A 67 -0.16 7.20 14.74
N SER A 68 -0.88 7.62 13.69
CA SER A 68 -1.81 6.81 12.92
C SER A 68 -1.12 5.59 12.32
N LEU A 69 -1.79 4.44 12.45
CA LEU A 69 -1.30 3.13 12.03
C LEU A 69 -1.78 2.78 10.62
N PHE A 70 -0.87 2.24 9.83
CA PHE A 70 -1.11 1.76 8.47
C PHE A 70 -0.63 0.32 8.33
N THR A 71 -1.33 -0.46 7.53
CA THR A 71 -0.87 -1.76 7.06
C THR A 71 -0.14 -1.55 5.73
N GLN A 72 1.19 -1.68 5.72
CA GLN A 72 1.95 -1.71 4.47
C GLN A 72 1.98 -3.14 3.94
N VAL A 73 1.58 -3.31 2.68
CA VAL A 73 1.54 -4.58 1.98
C VAL A 73 2.52 -4.53 0.82
N ILE A 74 3.57 -5.35 0.88
CA ILE A 74 4.54 -5.52 -0.21
C ILE A 74 4.13 -6.76 -1.00
N PHE A 75 4.06 -6.63 -2.32
CA PHE A 75 3.65 -7.72 -3.22
C PHE A 75 4.40 -7.64 -4.56
N HIS A 76 4.45 -8.76 -5.28
CA HIS A 76 4.89 -8.79 -6.68
C HIS A 76 3.77 -9.32 -7.60
N MET A 77 3.70 -8.80 -8.82
CA MET A 77 2.76 -9.28 -9.83
C MET A 77 3.16 -10.67 -10.32
N ILE A 78 2.24 -11.64 -10.27
CA ILE A 78 2.47 -13.02 -10.76
C ILE A 78 1.81 -13.28 -12.11
N LYS A 79 0.74 -12.55 -12.46
CA LYS A 79 0.09 -12.62 -13.76
C LYS A 79 -0.52 -11.27 -14.11
N LYS A 80 -0.08 -10.67 -15.22
CA LYS A 80 -0.70 -9.47 -15.77
C LYS A 80 -1.84 -9.90 -16.71
N LYS A 81 -2.97 -9.18 -16.66
CA LYS A 81 -3.99 -9.32 -17.70
C LYS A 81 -3.40 -8.77 -19.00
N ARG A 82 -3.44 -9.58 -20.06
CA ARG A 82 -2.98 -9.21 -21.41
C ARG A 82 -3.98 -8.28 -22.07
#